data_AF-A0A349TD98-F1
#
_entry.id   AF-A0A349TD98-F1
#
_cell.length_a   1.000
_cell.length_b   1.000
_cell.length_c   1.000
_cell.angle_alpha   90.00
_cell.angle_beta   90.00
_cell.angle_gamma   90.00
#
_symmetry.space_group_name_H-M   'P 1'
#
loop_
_entity.id
_entity.type
_entity.pdbx_description
1 polymer ?
#
loop_
_entity_poly.entity_id
_entity_poly.type
_entity_poly.pdbx_seq_one_letter_code
_entity_poly.pdbx_strand_id
1 'polypeptide(L)' 'RVCDEVRDWLDSSGWQVAGIVESPITGPEGNVEFLVSAKRG' A
#
# COMPACT_ATOMS: atom_id res chain seq x y z
N ARG A 1 2.68 3.21 -10.02
CA ARG A 1 3.43 4.37 -9.51
C ARG A 1 3.24 4.59 -8.01
N VAL A 2 2.07 5.03 -7.51
CA VAL A 2 1.87 5.24 -6.05
C VAL A 2 2.08 3.95 -5.24
N CYS A 3 1.56 2.81 -5.73
CA CYS A 3 1.78 1.51 -5.08
C CYS A 3 3.27 1.11 -5.04
N ASP A 4 4.02 1.42 -6.09
CA ASP A 4 5.46 1.09 -6.18
C ASP A 4 6.27 2.00 -5.24
N GLU A 5 5.95 3.30 -5.20
CA GLU A 5 6.58 4.26 -4.28
C GLU A 5 6.35 3.88 -2.80
N VAL A 6 5.13 3.45 -2.45
CA VAL A 6 4.81 2.96 -1.09
C VAL A 6 5.53 1.65 -0.79
N ARG A 7 5.63 0.73 -1.76
CA ARG A 7 6.35 -0.52 -1.62
C ARG A 7 7.84 -0.28 -1.36
N ASP A 8 8.48 0.53 -2.20
CA ASP A 8 9.90 0.86 -2.08
C ASP A 8 10.19 1.55 -0.74
N TRP A 9 9.31 2.45 -0.30
CA TRP A 9 9.42 3.09 1.01
C TRP A 9 9.34 2.08 2.16
N LEU A 10 8.37 1.16 2.14
CA LEU A 10 8.23 0.11 3.16
C LEU A 10 9.44 -0.85 3.17
N ASP A 11 9.87 -1.31 2.00
CA ASP A 11 11.03 -2.18 1.86
C ASP A 11 12.31 -1.48 2.38
N SER A 12 12.52 -0.20 2.03
CA SER A 12 13.64 0.60 2.55
C SER A 12 13.57 0.85 4.07
N SER A 13 12.37 0.77 4.64
CA SER A 13 12.10 0.93 6.08
C SER A 13 12.16 -0.38 6.86
N GLY A 14 12.63 -1.47 6.22
CA GLY A 14 12.79 -2.79 6.84
C GLY A 14 11.49 -3.57 7.04
N TRP A 15 10.41 -3.15 6.38
CA TRP A 15 9.18 -3.93 6.31
C TRP A 15 9.22 -4.86 5.10
N GLN A 16 8.60 -6.03 5.21
CA GLN A 16 8.37 -6.92 4.08
C GLN A 16 6.92 -6.79 3.63
N VAL A 17 6.70 -6.30 2.42
CA VAL A 17 5.36 -6.16 1.84
C VAL A 17 4.81 -7.52 1.42
N ALA A 18 3.66 -7.90 2.00
CA ALA A 18 2.94 -9.13 1.66
C ALA A 18 1.99 -8.94 0.46
N GLY A 19 1.43 -7.75 0.28
CA GLY A 19 0.56 -7.44 -0.86
C GLY A 19 -0.02 -6.03 -0.82
N ILE A 20 -0.44 -5.54 -1.98
CA ILE A 20 -1.17 -4.28 -2.16
C ILE A 20 -2.38 -4.59 -3.04
N VAL A 21 -3.56 -4.13 -2.64
CA VAL A 21 -4.81 -4.32 -3.37
C VAL A 21 -5.61 -3.01 -3.41
N GLU A 22 -6.47 -2.85 -4.42
CA GLU A 22 -7.42 -1.75 -4.44
C GLU A 22 -8.45 -1.91 -3.31
N SER A 23 -8.83 -0.81 -2.68
CA SER A 23 -9.91 -0.78 -1.70
C SER A 23 -11.23 -1.15 -2.38
N PRO A 24 -12.10 -1.96 -1.75
CA PRO A 24 -13.41 -2.27 -2.29
C PRO A 24 -14.38 -1.06 -2.27
N ILE A 25 -14.00 0.03 -1.61
CA ILE A 25 -14.77 1.26 -1.52
C ILE A 25 -13.92 2.46 -1.95
N THR A 26 -14.55 3.44 -2.60
CA THR A 26 -13.93 4.71 -2.96
C THR A 26 -13.91 5.66 -1.77
N GLY A 27 -12.90 6.53 -1.70
CA GLY A 27 -12.78 7.57 -0.70
C GLY A 27 -13.83 8.68 -0.83
N PRO A 28 -13.85 9.67 0.10
CA PRO A 28 -14.90 10.69 0.23
C PRO A 28 -15.16 11.53 -1.03
N GLU A 29 -14.18 11.67 -1.91
CA GLU A 29 -14.28 12.44 -3.16
C GLU A 29 -14.29 11.53 -4.41
N GLY A 30 -14.55 10.23 -4.25
CA GLY A 30 -14.44 9.25 -5.32
C GLY A 30 -13.01 8.81 -5.63
N ASN A 31 -12.07 9.13 -4.74
CA ASN A 31 -10.67 8.71 -4.87
C ASN A 31 -10.56 7.19 -4.83
N VAL A 32 -9.74 6.62 -5.71
CA VAL A 32 -9.35 5.21 -5.65
C VAL A 32 -8.30 5.06 -4.54
N GLU A 33 -8.60 4.25 -3.55
CA GLU A 33 -7.72 3.97 -2.41
C GLU A 33 -7.12 2.56 -2.52
N PHE A 34 -5.99 2.35 -1.84
CA PHE A 34 -5.29 1.06 -1.83
C PHE A 34 -5.01 0.61 -0.41
N LEU A 35 -5.11 -0.70 -0.17
CA LEU A 35 -4.76 -1.36 1.08
C LEU A 35 -3.41 -2.06 0.92
N VAL A 36 -2.50 -1.85 1.87
CA VAL A 36 -1.19 -2.51 1.91
C VAL A 36 -1.05 -3.34 3.17
N SER A 37 -0.55 -4.57 3.02
CA SER A 37 -0.15 -5.43 4.13
C SER A 37 1.35 -5.61 4.15
N ALA A 38 1.98 -5.34 5.29
CA ALA A 38 3.41 -5.52 5.48
C ALA A 38 3.70 -6.01 6.90
N LYS A 39 4.79 -6.76 7.06
CA LYS A 39 5.25 -7.29 8.36
C LYS A 39 6.67 -6.83 8.62
N ARG A 40 6.95 -6.46 9.86
CA ARG A 40 8.30 -6.27 10.38
C ARG A 40 8.58 -7.36 11.41
N GLY A 41 9.74 -8.01 11.28
CA GLY A 41 10.21 -9.05 12.19
C GLY A 41 10.53 -8.52 13.57
#